data_AF-A0A5N6ZGM2-F1
#
_entry.id   AF-A0A5N6ZGM2-F1
#
_cell.length_a   1.000
_cell.length_b   1.000
_cell.length_c   1.000
_cell.angle_alpha   90.00
_cell.angle_beta   90.00
_cell.angle_gamma   90.00
#
_symmetry.space_group_name_H-M   'P 1'
#
loop_
_entity.id
_entity.type
_entity.pdbx_description
1 polymer ?
#
loop_
_entity_poly.entity_id
_entity_poly.type
_entity_poly.pdbx_seq_one_letter_code
_entity_poly.pdbx_strand_id
1 'polypeptide(L)'
;MNLDLVPNWLRIILLILSIASFLPQFQRICRTKEFTGLSLSYVLCNLMSATEQFTLLFFLLVNETEYADIIQPTTGDWINLAQLAAVWILWLLLFLMGLYYPSDRHSRQYKVSVSIMYISLLLISLVPVVADAIDYYFVSTEEDGYRNLGLDIFGGFHYSYIHPVMTLVGIYAWFPQSRELRSRAQLHALSQTGLAAQAVVFSLVAISWTVRVKLYNSPLPDLPLWATFPEWYKYVWWAAVDNMIFAGIQTGLYFKTRRQEQPPVDGETQPLLADGVSGREE
;
A
#
# COMPACT_ATOMS: atom_id res chain seq x y z
N MET A 1 -5.80 -5.41 -32.16
CA MET A 1 -4.44 -5.97 -31.99
C MET A 1 -4.26 -6.28 -30.51
N ASN A 2 -4.26 -7.56 -30.15
CA ASN A 2 -4.23 -8.04 -28.76
C ASN A 2 -2.80 -7.93 -28.23
N LEU A 3 -2.52 -6.93 -27.40
CA LEU A 3 -1.21 -6.74 -26.80
C LEU A 3 -1.37 -6.76 -25.28
N ASP A 4 -1.38 -7.97 -24.71
CA ASP A 4 -0.91 -8.13 -23.33
C ASP A 4 0.58 -7.81 -23.31
N LEU A 5 0.91 -6.53 -23.11
CA LEU A 5 2.28 -6.01 -23.19
C LEU A 5 3.16 -6.52 -22.04
N VAL A 6 2.54 -7.01 -20.95
CA VAL A 6 3.26 -7.44 -19.75
C VAL A 6 3.21 -8.96 -19.62
N PRO A 7 4.26 -9.66 -20.07
CA PRO A 7 4.27 -11.12 -20.02
C PRO A 7 4.26 -11.63 -18.58
N ASN A 8 3.68 -12.82 -18.37
CA ASN A 8 3.52 -13.42 -17.05
C ASN A 8 4.84 -13.56 -16.27
N TRP A 9 5.96 -13.84 -16.95
CA TRP A 9 7.27 -13.91 -16.30
C TRP A 9 7.67 -12.58 -15.66
N LEU A 10 7.33 -11.44 -16.28
CA LEU A 10 7.61 -10.12 -15.72
C LEU A 10 6.70 -9.84 -14.52
N ARG A 11 5.42 -10.26 -14.59
CA ARG A 11 4.48 -10.17 -13.45
C ARG A 11 5.00 -10.97 -12.24
N ILE A 12 5.54 -12.17 -12.46
CA ILE A 12 6.15 -13.02 -11.43
C ILE A 12 7.40 -12.35 -10.83
N ILE A 13 8.28 -11.78 -11.67
CA ILE A 13 9.45 -11.05 -11.17
C ILE A 13 9.01 -9.88 -10.29
N LEU A 14 8.04 -9.09 -10.74
CA LEU A 14 7.53 -7.95 -9.98
C LEU A 14 6.86 -8.37 -8.67
N LEU A 15 6.13 -9.49 -8.65
CA LEU A 15 5.63 -10.11 -7.42
C LEU A 15 6.77 -10.45 -6.44
N ILE A 16 7.80 -11.17 -6.89
CA ILE A 16 8.94 -11.57 -6.06
C ILE A 16 9.66 -10.32 -5.52
N LEU A 17 9.90 -9.33 -6.38
CA LEU A 17 10.52 -8.07 -6.00
C LEU A 17 9.67 -7.29 -4.99
N SER A 18 8.34 -7.26 -5.16
CA SER A 18 7.41 -6.67 -4.19
C SER A 18 7.59 -7.31 -2.82
N ILE A 19 7.65 -8.64 -2.74
CA ILE A 19 7.90 -9.35 -1.47
C ILE A 19 9.27 -9.02 -0.91
N ALA A 20 10.32 -9.14 -1.73
CA ALA A 20 11.70 -8.92 -1.32
C ALA A 20 11.95 -7.49 -0.80
N SER A 21 11.23 -6.49 -1.34
CA SER A 21 11.38 -5.09 -0.92
C SER A 21 11.04 -4.83 0.54
N PHE A 22 10.19 -5.65 1.17
CA PHE A 22 9.84 -5.52 2.60
C PHE A 22 10.84 -6.23 3.52
N LEU A 23 11.65 -7.14 3.00
CA LEU A 23 12.55 -7.98 3.80
C LEU A 23 13.51 -7.16 4.70
N PRO A 24 14.13 -6.06 4.22
CA PRO A 24 15.00 -5.24 5.07
C PRO A 24 14.27 -4.64 6.28
N GLN A 25 12.99 -4.30 6.13
CA GLN A 25 12.17 -3.74 7.20
C GLN A 25 11.83 -4.81 8.25
N PHE A 26 11.41 -5.99 7.81
CA PHE A 26 11.12 -7.12 8.68
C PHE A 26 12.36 -7.60 9.44
N GLN A 27 13.49 -7.77 8.75
CA GLN A 27 14.74 -8.18 9.39
C GLN A 27 15.17 -7.21 10.47
N ARG A 28 15.00 -5.90 10.24
CA ARG A 28 15.34 -4.86 11.22
C ARG A 28 14.47 -4.98 12.47
N ILE A 29 13.15 -5.01 12.33
CA ILE A 29 12.22 -5.18 13.47
C ILE A 29 12.46 -6.49 14.20
N CYS A 30 12.68 -7.59 13.48
CA CYS A 30 12.93 -8.90 14.09
C CYS A 30 14.24 -8.94 14.88
N ARG A 31 15.27 -8.20 14.45
CA ARG A 31 16.56 -8.10 15.15
C ARG A 31 16.49 -7.17 16.36
N THR A 32 15.86 -6.00 16.23
CA THR A 32 15.78 -5.02 17.32
C THR A 32 14.69 -5.36 18.34
N LYS A 33 13.66 -6.13 17.95
CA LYS A 33 12.47 -6.43 18.76
C LYS A 33 11.74 -5.18 19.24
N GLU A 34 11.89 -4.08 18.50
CA GLU A 34 11.28 -2.78 18.78
C GLU A 34 10.63 -2.23 17.53
N PHE A 35 9.51 -1.52 17.71
CA PHE A 35 8.81 -0.82 16.62
C PHE A 35 9.09 0.69 16.59
N THR A 36 10.05 1.11 17.40
CA THR A 36 10.48 2.48 17.63
C THR A 36 10.98 3.14 16.33
N GLY A 37 10.35 4.24 15.91
CA GLY A 37 10.71 4.97 14.68
C GLY A 37 9.89 4.61 13.43
N LEU A 38 8.97 3.64 13.54
CA LEU A 38 7.95 3.37 12.52
C LEU A 38 6.57 3.74 13.08
N SER A 39 5.88 4.68 12.43
CA SER A 39 4.57 5.14 12.90
C SER A 39 3.50 4.09 12.62
N LEU A 40 2.73 3.73 13.66
CA LEU A 40 1.62 2.79 13.49
C LEU A 40 0.51 3.35 12.59
N SER A 41 0.25 4.66 12.63
CA SER A 41 -0.69 5.30 11.69
C SER A 41 -0.21 5.23 10.25
N TYR A 42 1.10 5.38 9.99
CA TYR A 42 1.66 5.18 8.65
C TYR A 42 1.43 3.75 8.16
N VAL A 43 1.71 2.77 9.01
CA VAL A 43 1.50 1.34 8.69
C VAL A 43 0.02 1.06 8.45
N LEU A 44 -0.87 1.60 9.29
CA LEU A 44 -2.31 1.49 9.10
C LEU A 44 -2.77 2.10 7.77
N CYS A 45 -2.31 3.30 7.41
CA CYS A 45 -2.71 3.96 6.16
C CYS A 45 -2.33 3.12 4.93
N ASN A 46 -1.11 2.58 4.90
CA ASN A 46 -0.69 1.72 3.80
C ASN A 46 -1.43 0.38 3.79
N LEU A 47 -1.71 -0.19 4.98
CA LEU A 47 -2.52 -1.40 5.10
C LEU A 47 -3.94 -1.17 4.57
N MET A 48 -4.58 -0.05 4.91
CA MET A 48 -5.92 0.29 4.44
C MET A 48 -5.96 0.43 2.91
N SER A 49 -4.99 1.14 2.31
CA SER A 49 -4.88 1.24 0.84
C SER A 49 -4.62 -0.12 0.18
N ALA A 50 -3.74 -0.96 0.76
CA ALA A 50 -3.48 -2.29 0.22
C ALA A 50 -4.70 -3.23 0.31
N THR A 51 -5.48 -3.15 1.40
CA THR A 51 -6.73 -3.88 1.56
C THR A 51 -7.73 -3.49 0.48
N GLU A 52 -7.87 -2.19 0.19
CA GLU A 52 -8.80 -1.72 -0.83
C GLU A 52 -8.39 -2.18 -2.24
N GLN A 53 -7.11 -2.03 -2.61
CA GLN A 53 -6.60 -2.51 -3.89
C GLN A 53 -6.82 -4.02 -4.07
N PHE A 54 -6.54 -4.81 -3.02
CA PHE A 54 -6.81 -6.25 -3.03
C PHE A 54 -8.31 -6.54 -3.17
N THR A 55 -9.15 -5.84 -2.42
CA THR A 55 -10.61 -6.03 -2.42
C THR A 55 -11.20 -5.73 -3.79
N LEU A 56 -10.81 -4.63 -4.42
CA LEU A 56 -11.29 -4.27 -5.76
C LEU A 56 -10.90 -5.30 -6.82
N LEU A 57 -9.65 -5.75 -6.83
CA LEU A 57 -9.23 -6.76 -7.81
C LEU A 57 -9.89 -8.11 -7.55
N PHE A 58 -10.00 -8.51 -6.28
CA PHE A 58 -10.69 -9.74 -5.90
C PHE A 58 -12.16 -9.70 -6.33
N PHE A 59 -12.85 -8.60 -6.03
CA PHE A 59 -14.22 -8.34 -6.46
C PHE A 59 -14.36 -8.45 -7.98
N LEU A 60 -13.48 -7.79 -8.75
CA LEU A 60 -13.52 -7.84 -10.22
C LEU A 60 -13.31 -9.23 -10.79
N LEU A 61 -12.45 -10.05 -10.16
CA LEU A 61 -12.10 -11.38 -10.68
C LEU A 61 -13.12 -12.47 -10.31
N VAL A 62 -13.78 -12.32 -9.16
CA VAL A 62 -14.68 -13.34 -8.61
C VAL A 62 -16.13 -13.07 -9.02
N ASN A 63 -16.54 -11.80 -9.08
CA ASN A 63 -17.95 -11.44 -9.21
C ASN A 63 -18.35 -11.03 -10.63
N GLU A 64 -17.69 -11.61 -11.63
CA GLU A 64 -18.08 -11.62 -13.06
C GLU A 64 -19.16 -10.58 -13.42
N THR A 65 -18.77 -9.30 -13.41
CA THR A 65 -19.70 -8.21 -13.76
C THR A 65 -20.13 -8.35 -15.22
N GLU A 66 -21.26 -7.73 -15.61
CA GLU A 66 -22.04 -7.77 -16.88
C GLU A 66 -21.30 -8.01 -18.24
N TYR A 67 -19.97 -7.98 -18.26
CA TYR A 67 -19.06 -8.26 -19.37
C TYR A 67 -18.33 -9.62 -19.29
N ALA A 68 -18.58 -10.44 -18.28
CA ALA A 68 -17.84 -11.67 -18.01
C ALA A 68 -18.01 -12.77 -19.07
N ASP A 69 -19.18 -12.83 -19.71
CA ASP A 69 -19.42 -13.70 -20.88
C ASP A 69 -18.52 -13.36 -22.07
N ILE A 70 -17.95 -12.16 -22.10
CA ILE A 70 -17.11 -11.68 -23.20
C ILE A 70 -15.62 -11.87 -22.87
N ILE A 71 -15.21 -11.78 -21.60
CA ILE A 71 -13.82 -12.00 -21.22
C ILE A 71 -13.61 -12.69 -19.87
N GLN A 72 -12.93 -13.84 -19.95
CA GLN A 72 -12.52 -14.64 -18.81
C GLN A 72 -11.22 -14.13 -18.14
N PRO A 73 -11.10 -14.25 -16.81
CA PRO A 73 -9.86 -13.96 -16.07
C PRO A 73 -8.66 -14.69 -16.67
N THR A 74 -7.59 -13.95 -16.97
CA THR A 74 -6.36 -14.57 -17.50
C THR A 74 -5.47 -15.05 -16.36
N THR A 75 -4.54 -15.97 -16.65
CA THR A 75 -3.47 -16.37 -15.70
C THR A 75 -2.73 -15.14 -15.15
N GLY A 76 -2.54 -14.12 -15.99
CA GLY A 76 -1.87 -12.90 -15.58
C GLY A 76 -2.65 -12.10 -14.52
N ASP A 77 -3.98 -12.17 -14.52
CA ASP A 77 -4.82 -11.43 -13.58
C ASP A 77 -4.80 -12.09 -12.20
N TRP A 78 -4.76 -13.42 -12.15
CA TRP A 78 -4.50 -14.17 -10.92
C TRP A 78 -3.12 -13.87 -10.33
N ILE A 79 -2.09 -13.69 -11.18
CA ILE A 79 -0.76 -13.27 -10.70
C ILE A 79 -0.81 -11.84 -10.13
N ASN A 80 -1.57 -10.93 -10.76
CA ASN A 80 -1.78 -9.58 -10.23
C ASN A 80 -2.48 -9.61 -8.87
N LEU A 81 -3.52 -10.45 -8.73
CA LEU A 81 -4.19 -10.68 -7.45
C LEU A 81 -3.23 -11.21 -6.40
N ALA A 82 -2.40 -12.20 -6.75
CA ALA A 82 -1.37 -12.73 -5.85
C ALA A 82 -0.37 -11.64 -5.43
N GLN A 83 -0.02 -10.71 -6.32
CA GLN A 83 0.84 -9.56 -6.00
C GLN A 83 0.19 -8.61 -5.00
N LEU A 84 -1.07 -8.23 -5.21
CA LEU A 84 -1.78 -7.37 -4.25
C LEU A 84 -2.01 -8.07 -2.91
N ALA A 85 -2.37 -9.36 -2.94
CA ALA A 85 -2.52 -10.18 -1.74
C ALA A 85 -1.21 -10.27 -0.94
N ALA A 86 -0.08 -10.48 -1.62
CA ALA A 86 1.23 -10.53 -0.97
C ALA A 86 1.56 -9.18 -0.30
N VAL A 87 1.34 -8.06 -0.99
CA VAL A 87 1.56 -6.71 -0.43
C VAL A 87 0.64 -6.45 0.77
N TRP A 88 -0.65 -6.80 0.66
CA TRP A 88 -1.61 -6.70 1.76
C TRP A 88 -1.18 -7.52 2.98
N ILE A 89 -0.79 -8.78 2.79
CA ILE A 89 -0.29 -9.65 3.86
C ILE A 89 0.97 -9.06 4.51
N LEU A 90 1.92 -8.54 3.73
CA LEU A 90 3.14 -7.93 4.28
C LEU A 90 2.82 -6.69 5.12
N TRP A 91 1.89 -5.84 4.69
CA TRP A 91 1.43 -4.72 5.51
C TRP A 91 0.69 -5.17 6.76
N LEU A 92 -0.12 -6.22 6.68
CA LEU A 92 -0.81 -6.79 7.83
C LEU A 92 0.20 -7.33 8.85
N LEU A 93 1.23 -8.04 8.39
CA LEU A 93 2.30 -8.53 9.25
C LEU A 93 3.06 -7.38 9.94
N LEU A 94 3.39 -6.30 9.21
CA LEU A 94 3.99 -5.10 9.82
C LEU A 94 3.07 -4.47 10.86
N PHE A 95 1.76 -4.41 10.59
CA PHE A 95 0.77 -3.87 11.52
C PHE A 95 0.70 -4.72 12.80
N LEU A 96 0.60 -6.05 12.67
CA LEU A 96 0.62 -6.98 13.79
C LEU A 96 1.91 -6.87 14.60
N MET A 97 3.07 -6.72 13.95
CA MET A 97 4.34 -6.44 14.63
C MET A 97 4.30 -5.12 15.40
N GLY A 98 3.67 -4.07 14.86
CA GLY A 98 3.50 -2.79 15.55
C GLY A 98 2.55 -2.83 16.75
N LEU A 99 1.57 -3.74 16.71
CA LEU A 99 0.71 -4.03 17.85
C LEU A 99 1.44 -4.86 18.91
N TYR A 100 2.26 -5.83 18.50
CA TYR A 100 2.95 -6.76 19.39
C TYR A 100 4.19 -6.15 20.07
N TYR A 101 5.12 -5.58 19.29
CA TYR A 101 6.38 -5.07 19.82
C TYR A 101 6.20 -3.75 20.58
N PRO A 102 7.07 -3.48 21.57
CA PRO A 102 7.08 -2.22 22.29
C PRO A 102 7.49 -1.05 21.38
N SER A 103 6.95 0.13 21.71
CA SER A 103 7.32 1.42 21.13
C SER A 103 6.96 2.50 22.13
N ASP A 104 7.88 3.44 22.35
CA ASP A 104 7.77 4.50 23.37
C ASP A 104 6.50 5.37 23.24
N ARG A 105 5.92 5.42 22.04
CA ARG A 105 4.77 6.26 21.71
C ARG A 105 3.48 5.50 21.46
N HIS A 106 3.55 4.17 21.37
CA HIS A 106 2.37 3.37 21.08
C HIS A 106 1.68 2.99 22.38
N SER A 107 0.89 3.92 22.92
CA SER A 107 0.03 3.63 24.07
C SER A 107 -0.95 2.51 23.73
N ARG A 108 -1.38 1.75 24.76
CA ARG A 108 -2.36 0.68 24.59
C ARG A 108 -3.67 1.19 23.96
N GLN A 109 -4.14 2.36 24.37
CA GLN A 109 -5.35 2.98 23.82
C GLN A 109 -5.20 3.30 22.34
N TYR A 110 -4.04 3.84 21.93
CA TYR A 110 -3.75 4.13 20.54
C TYR A 110 -3.71 2.84 19.70
N LYS A 111 -3.08 1.77 20.19
CA LYS A 111 -3.07 0.45 19.56
C LYS A 111 -4.49 -0.11 19.37
N VAL A 112 -5.36 0.01 20.37
CA VAL A 112 -6.76 -0.42 20.28
C VAL A 112 -7.52 0.41 19.24
N SER A 113 -7.35 1.73 19.24
CA SER A 113 -8.02 2.63 18.30
C SER A 113 -7.68 2.29 16.84
N VAL A 114 -6.39 2.12 16.50
CA VAL A 114 -5.98 1.75 15.14
C VAL A 114 -6.48 0.36 14.72
N SER A 115 -6.57 -0.59 15.66
CA SER A 115 -7.12 -1.92 15.40
C SER A 115 -8.62 -1.85 15.11
N ILE A 116 -9.37 -1.05 15.87
CA ILE A 116 -10.81 -0.84 15.61
C ILE A 116 -11.00 -0.25 14.22
N MET A 117 -10.23 0.79 13.85
CA MET A 117 -10.30 1.39 12.52
C MET A 117 -10.07 0.36 11.40
N TYR A 118 -9.05 -0.49 11.55
CA TYR A 118 -8.76 -1.53 10.56
C TYR A 118 -9.85 -2.61 10.49
N ILE A 119 -10.37 -3.05 11.64
CA ILE A 119 -11.48 -4.01 11.70
C ILE A 119 -12.72 -3.42 11.02
N SER A 120 -13.04 -2.15 11.27
CA SER A 120 -14.16 -1.48 10.59
C SER A 120 -13.97 -1.46 9.08
N LEU A 121 -12.76 -1.20 8.58
CA LEU A 121 -12.49 -1.25 7.14
C LEU A 121 -12.71 -2.66 6.58
N LEU A 122 -12.22 -3.70 7.25
CA LEU A 122 -12.40 -5.09 6.82
C LEU A 122 -13.88 -5.46 6.72
N LEU A 123 -14.70 -5.05 7.69
CA LEU A 123 -16.14 -5.31 7.71
C LEU A 123 -16.90 -4.59 6.61
N ILE A 124 -16.42 -3.42 6.17
CA ILE A 124 -17.04 -2.65 5.08
C ILE A 124 -16.57 -3.14 3.71
N SER A 125 -15.31 -3.57 3.60
CA SER A 125 -14.66 -3.80 2.31
C SER A 125 -14.48 -5.29 1.99
N LEU A 126 -13.59 -5.96 2.72
CA LEU A 126 -13.14 -7.31 2.33
C LEU A 126 -14.14 -8.40 2.73
N VAL A 127 -14.73 -8.30 3.92
CA VAL A 127 -15.64 -9.33 4.46
C VAL A 127 -16.88 -9.50 3.57
N PRO A 128 -17.57 -8.44 3.11
CA PRO A 128 -18.71 -8.59 2.21
C PRO A 128 -18.38 -9.35 0.92
N VAL A 129 -17.26 -9.01 0.27
CA VAL A 129 -16.86 -9.65 -1.00
C VAL A 129 -16.48 -11.11 -0.81
N VAL A 130 -15.76 -11.43 0.27
CA VAL A 130 -15.40 -12.83 0.56
C VAL A 130 -16.62 -13.65 0.94
N ALA A 131 -17.57 -13.08 1.69
CA ALA A 131 -18.81 -13.75 2.04
C ALA A 131 -19.66 -14.04 0.81
N ASP A 132 -19.82 -13.06 -0.09
CA ASP A 132 -20.52 -13.23 -1.38
C ASP A 132 -19.84 -14.27 -2.27
N ALA A 133 -18.50 -14.23 -2.39
CA ALA A 133 -17.74 -15.24 -3.12
C ALA A 133 -17.98 -16.66 -2.60
N ILE A 134 -17.98 -16.82 -1.27
CA ILE A 134 -18.22 -18.13 -0.63
C ILE A 134 -19.65 -18.59 -0.89
N ASP A 135 -20.63 -17.71 -0.74
CA ASP A 135 -22.03 -18.03 -0.99
C ASP A 135 -22.23 -18.50 -2.44
N TYR A 136 -21.75 -17.72 -3.40
CA TYR A 136 -21.90 -17.99 -4.82
C TYR A 136 -21.24 -19.31 -5.27
N TYR A 137 -20.02 -19.60 -4.83
CA TYR A 137 -19.30 -20.79 -5.31
C TYR A 137 -19.62 -22.08 -4.53
N PHE A 138 -20.09 -21.98 -3.29
CA PHE A 138 -20.22 -23.15 -2.41
C PHE A 138 -21.63 -23.39 -1.86
N VAL A 139 -22.51 -22.40 -1.86
CA VAL A 139 -23.80 -22.47 -1.13
C VAL A 139 -24.98 -22.37 -2.09
N SER A 140 -25.02 -21.36 -2.96
CA SER A 140 -26.16 -21.04 -3.81
C SER A 140 -25.93 -21.46 -5.28
N THR A 141 -26.93 -22.11 -5.89
CA THR A 141 -26.87 -22.58 -7.30
C THR A 141 -27.78 -21.78 -8.24
N GLU A 142 -28.48 -20.74 -7.76
CA GLU A 142 -29.37 -19.92 -8.57
C GLU A 142 -28.88 -18.47 -8.63
N GLU A 143 -28.87 -17.91 -9.85
CA GLU A 143 -28.70 -16.47 -10.07
C GLU A 143 -29.92 -15.72 -9.51
N ASP A 144 -29.72 -15.04 -8.39
CA ASP A 144 -30.72 -14.16 -7.79
C ASP A 144 -30.48 -12.71 -8.24
N GLY A 145 -31.49 -12.05 -8.78
CA GLY A 145 -31.43 -10.63 -9.16
C GLY A 145 -31.07 -9.71 -7.99
N TYR A 146 -31.31 -10.12 -6.74
CA TYR A 146 -30.85 -9.40 -5.55
C TYR A 146 -29.33 -9.40 -5.38
N ARG A 147 -28.63 -10.45 -5.85
CA ARG A 147 -27.16 -10.51 -5.82
C ARG A 147 -26.56 -9.44 -6.71
N ASN A 148 -27.03 -9.33 -7.96
CA ASN A 148 -26.53 -8.33 -8.92
C ASN A 148 -26.70 -6.90 -8.40
N LEU A 149 -27.86 -6.59 -7.80
CA LEU A 149 -28.08 -5.30 -7.14
C LEU A 149 -27.08 -5.05 -6.01
N GLY A 150 -26.79 -6.05 -5.18
CA GLY A 150 -25.79 -5.96 -4.12
C GLY A 150 -24.38 -5.69 -4.64
N LEU A 151 -23.98 -6.39 -5.71
CA LEU A 151 -22.69 -6.21 -6.39
C LEU A 151 -22.56 -4.81 -7.00
N ASP A 152 -23.62 -4.31 -7.64
CA ASP A 152 -23.64 -2.97 -8.23
C ASP A 152 -23.53 -1.87 -7.16
N ILE A 153 -24.26 -2.02 -6.05
CA ILE A 153 -24.17 -1.09 -4.92
C ILE A 153 -22.76 -1.12 -4.32
N PHE A 154 -22.21 -2.32 -4.08
CA PHE A 154 -20.87 -2.49 -3.53
C PHE A 154 -19.82 -1.87 -4.44
N GLY A 155 -19.79 -2.27 -5.71
CA GLY A 155 -18.84 -1.76 -6.70
C GLY A 155 -18.98 -0.25 -6.87
N GLY A 156 -20.20 0.25 -7.09
CA GLY A 156 -20.48 1.67 -7.24
C GLY A 156 -20.01 2.50 -6.05
N PHE A 157 -20.28 2.04 -4.82
CA PHE A 157 -19.85 2.71 -3.60
C PHE A 157 -18.33 2.71 -3.42
N HIS A 158 -17.68 1.57 -3.68
CA HIS A 158 -16.23 1.43 -3.55
C HIS A 158 -15.48 2.28 -4.57
N TYR A 159 -15.84 2.20 -5.85
CA TYR A 159 -15.19 2.98 -6.91
C TYR A 159 -15.43 4.49 -6.76
N SER A 160 -16.62 4.89 -6.32
CA SER A 160 -16.99 6.32 -6.27
C SER A 160 -16.53 7.02 -4.99
N TYR A 161 -16.43 6.30 -3.87
CA TYR A 161 -16.20 6.91 -2.56
C TYR A 161 -15.03 6.29 -1.80
N ILE A 162 -15.06 4.98 -1.53
CA ILE A 162 -14.05 4.35 -0.66
C ILE A 162 -12.67 4.44 -1.27
N HIS A 163 -12.51 4.06 -2.53
CA HIS A 163 -11.21 4.03 -3.16
C HIS A 163 -10.55 5.43 -3.26
N PRO A 164 -11.23 6.50 -3.74
CA PRO A 164 -10.68 7.86 -3.66
C PRO A 164 -10.24 8.27 -2.24
N VAL A 165 -11.03 7.91 -1.22
CA VAL A 165 -10.66 8.15 0.18
C VAL A 165 -9.41 7.36 0.56
N MET A 166 -9.28 6.10 0.13
CA MET A 166 -8.09 5.28 0.39
C MET A 166 -6.83 5.81 -0.30
N THR A 167 -6.96 6.37 -1.51
CA THR A 167 -5.86 7.09 -2.16
C THR A 167 -5.42 8.30 -1.33
N LEU A 168 -6.36 9.11 -0.82
CA LEU A 168 -6.05 10.23 0.07
C LEU A 168 -5.42 9.78 1.39
N VAL A 169 -5.88 8.66 1.95
CA VAL A 169 -5.28 8.01 3.13
C VAL A 169 -3.85 7.58 2.82
N GLY A 170 -3.60 7.04 1.63
CA GLY A 170 -2.27 6.72 1.11
C GLY A 170 -1.36 7.95 1.13
N ILE A 171 -1.80 9.07 0.54
CA ILE A 171 -1.08 10.36 0.58
C ILE A 171 -0.84 10.81 2.04
N TYR A 172 -1.87 10.71 2.88
CA TYR A 172 -1.81 11.11 4.28
C TYR A 172 -0.75 10.32 5.07
N ALA A 173 -0.42 9.09 4.68
CA ALA A 173 0.58 8.25 5.35
C ALA A 173 1.95 8.95 5.50
N TRP A 174 2.28 9.87 4.59
CA TRP A 174 3.48 10.71 4.69
C TRP A 174 3.59 11.44 6.04
N PHE A 175 2.52 12.09 6.49
CA PHE A 175 2.55 13.00 7.65
C PHE A 175 2.90 12.30 8.97
N PRO A 176 2.23 11.20 9.39
CA PRO A 176 2.55 10.52 10.64
C PRO A 176 3.98 9.96 10.62
N GLN A 177 4.44 9.38 9.51
CA GLN A 177 5.84 8.90 9.43
C GLN A 177 6.84 10.05 9.45
N SER A 178 6.56 11.13 8.71
CA SER A 178 7.38 12.34 8.72
C SER A 178 7.48 13.01 10.07
N ARG A 179 6.42 12.95 10.88
CA ARG A 179 6.42 13.46 12.26
C ARG A 179 7.27 12.58 13.16
N GLU A 180 7.15 11.26 13.03
CA GLU A 180 7.96 10.30 13.79
C GLU A 180 9.45 10.49 13.51
N LEU A 181 9.83 10.64 12.23
CA LEU A 181 11.20 10.93 11.80
C LEU A 181 11.77 12.22 12.41
N ARG A 182 11.00 13.32 12.39
CA ARG A 182 11.48 14.61 12.93
C ARG A 182 11.75 14.57 14.43
N SER A 183 11.01 13.74 15.16
CA SER A 183 11.08 13.70 16.61
C SER A 183 12.18 12.80 17.16
N ARG A 184 13.00 12.17 16.31
CA ARG A 184 14.03 11.22 16.74
C ARG A 184 15.38 11.56 16.11
N ALA A 185 16.42 11.51 16.95
CA ALA A 185 17.81 11.60 16.52
C ALA A 185 18.33 10.25 15.99
N GLN A 186 17.71 9.12 16.36
CA GLN A 186 18.11 7.79 15.90
C GLN A 186 16.91 6.98 15.38
N LEU A 187 17.07 6.40 14.20
CA LEU A 187 16.07 5.61 13.49
C LEU A 187 16.30 4.13 13.80
N HIS A 188 15.59 3.55 14.77
CA HIS A 188 15.87 2.17 15.19
C HIS A 188 15.14 1.13 14.33
N ALA A 189 13.83 1.28 14.10
CA ALA A 189 13.06 0.29 13.35
C ALA A 189 12.99 0.55 11.85
N LEU A 190 13.05 1.79 11.37
CA LEU A 190 12.85 2.12 9.94
C LEU A 190 14.08 1.75 9.10
N SER A 191 13.87 0.97 8.04
CA SER A 191 14.93 0.52 7.14
C SER A 191 15.05 1.41 5.91
N GLN A 192 16.14 2.17 5.83
CA GLN A 192 16.44 3.01 4.66
C GLN A 192 16.57 2.17 3.37
N THR A 193 17.21 1.01 3.45
CA THR A 193 17.30 0.05 2.32
C THR A 193 15.92 -0.46 1.92
N GLY A 194 15.04 -0.70 2.89
CA GLY A 194 13.64 -1.07 2.63
C GLY A 194 12.89 0.02 1.89
N LEU A 195 13.00 1.28 2.34
CA LEU A 195 12.39 2.44 1.67
C LEU A 195 12.87 2.58 0.22
N ALA A 196 14.18 2.47 -0.02
CA ALA A 196 14.74 2.57 -1.36
C ALA A 196 14.26 1.42 -2.27
N ALA A 197 14.27 0.19 -1.76
CA ALA A 197 13.79 -0.97 -2.50
C ALA A 197 12.30 -0.84 -2.85
N GLN A 198 11.47 -0.44 -1.88
CA GLN A 198 10.04 -0.23 -2.08
C GLN A 198 9.80 0.91 -3.08
N ALA A 199 10.51 2.04 -2.99
CA ALA A 199 10.39 3.13 -3.96
C ALA A 199 10.63 2.67 -5.40
N VAL A 200 11.72 1.95 -5.65
CA VAL A 200 12.07 1.46 -7.00
C VAL A 200 11.05 0.43 -7.48
N VAL A 201 10.79 -0.60 -6.67
CA VAL A 201 9.92 -1.70 -7.06
C VAL A 201 8.50 -1.20 -7.32
N PHE A 202 7.94 -0.38 -6.43
CA PHE A 202 6.57 0.10 -6.59
C PHE A 202 6.42 1.15 -7.70
N SER A 203 7.49 1.86 -8.07
CA SER A 203 7.51 2.66 -9.31
C SER A 203 7.39 1.77 -10.55
N LEU A 204 8.15 0.66 -10.60
CA LEU A 204 8.06 -0.30 -11.70
C LEU A 204 6.68 -0.98 -11.75
N VAL A 205 6.12 -1.31 -10.58
CA VAL A 205 4.76 -1.86 -10.48
C VAL A 205 3.73 -0.86 -10.99
N ALA A 206 3.79 0.40 -10.57
CA ALA A 206 2.89 1.46 -11.05
C ALA A 206 2.96 1.64 -12.57
N ILE A 207 4.17 1.74 -13.13
CA ILE A 207 4.37 1.82 -14.58
C ILE A 207 3.80 0.59 -15.27
N SER A 208 4.06 -0.61 -14.74
CA SER A 208 3.55 -1.82 -15.36
C SER A 208 2.02 -1.90 -15.31
N TRP A 209 1.36 -1.37 -14.27
CA TRP A 209 -0.09 -1.35 -14.18
C TRP A 209 -0.75 -0.56 -15.30
N THR A 210 -0.11 0.51 -15.79
CA THR A 210 -0.67 1.31 -16.91
C THR A 210 -0.82 0.51 -18.21
N VAL A 211 -0.09 -0.60 -18.35
CA VAL A 211 -0.05 -1.48 -19.52
C VAL A 211 -0.47 -2.93 -19.24
N ARG A 212 -0.82 -3.29 -17.99
CA ARG A 212 -1.25 -4.65 -17.58
C ARG A 212 -2.73 -4.92 -17.85
N VAL A 213 -3.55 -3.90 -17.71
CA VAL A 213 -4.99 -4.05 -17.90
C VAL A 213 -5.26 -4.10 -19.39
N LYS A 214 -5.76 -5.25 -19.85
CA LYS A 214 -6.41 -5.34 -21.15
C LYS A 214 -7.65 -4.44 -21.06
N LEU A 215 -7.51 -3.16 -21.45
CA LEU A 215 -8.70 -2.44 -21.92
C LEU A 215 -9.24 -3.31 -23.04
N TYR A 216 -10.40 -3.90 -22.77
CA TYR A 216 -10.94 -5.04 -23.48
C TYR A 216 -11.12 -4.78 -24.98
N ASN A 217 -11.54 -5.82 -25.70
CA ASN A 217 -12.02 -5.85 -27.09
C ASN A 217 -13.18 -4.86 -27.39
N SER A 218 -13.22 -3.71 -26.75
CA SER A 218 -14.05 -2.59 -27.11
C SER A 218 -13.61 -2.09 -28.50
N PRO A 219 -14.54 -1.56 -29.32
CA PRO A 219 -14.24 -0.83 -30.57
C PRO A 219 -13.43 0.47 -30.34
N LEU A 220 -12.73 0.59 -29.21
CA LEU A 220 -11.77 1.62 -28.83
C LEU A 220 -10.56 1.82 -29.75
N PRO A 221 -10.07 0.90 -30.62
CA PRO A 221 -8.92 1.23 -31.46
C PRO A 221 -9.15 2.45 -32.37
N ASP A 222 -10.40 2.88 -32.58
CA ASP A 222 -10.76 4.04 -33.39
C ASP A 222 -11.14 5.30 -32.59
N LEU A 223 -11.09 5.27 -31.25
CA LEU A 223 -11.47 6.41 -30.41
C LEU A 223 -10.24 7.29 -30.04
N PRO A 224 -10.38 8.62 -30.04
CA PRO A 224 -9.29 9.51 -29.66
C PRO A 224 -8.91 9.36 -28.17
N LEU A 225 -7.64 9.61 -27.85
CA LEU A 225 -7.03 9.46 -26.51
C LEU A 225 -7.84 10.06 -25.33
N TRP A 226 -8.58 11.15 -25.58
CA TRP A 226 -9.40 11.79 -24.56
C TRP A 226 -10.69 10.99 -24.24
N ALA A 227 -11.20 10.19 -25.17
CA ALA A 227 -12.35 9.32 -24.99
C ALA A 227 -11.96 7.98 -24.34
N THR A 228 -10.70 7.57 -24.47
CA THR A 228 -10.15 6.37 -23.79
C THR A 228 -9.76 6.64 -22.34
N PHE A 229 -9.53 7.91 -21.97
CA PHE A 229 -9.05 8.30 -20.65
C PHE A 229 -10.04 8.01 -19.52
N PRO A 230 -11.37 8.26 -19.63
CA PRO A 230 -12.32 7.96 -18.56
C PRO A 230 -12.46 6.47 -18.26
N GLU A 231 -12.40 5.62 -19.30
CA GLU A 231 -12.44 4.16 -19.13
C GLU A 231 -11.12 3.61 -18.57
N TRP A 232 -9.98 4.06 -19.12
CA TRP A 232 -8.68 3.75 -18.54
C TRP A 232 -8.61 4.19 -17.08
N TYR A 233 -9.15 5.38 -16.78
CA TYR A 233 -9.25 5.88 -15.43
C TYR A 233 -10.04 4.85 -14.63
N LYS A 234 -11.33 4.59 -14.91
CA LYS A 234 -12.17 3.63 -14.14
C LYS A 234 -11.48 2.30 -13.79
N TYR A 235 -10.76 1.67 -14.73
CA TYR A 235 -10.24 0.31 -14.54
C TYR A 235 -8.77 0.20 -14.13
N VAL A 236 -7.93 1.18 -14.47
CA VAL A 236 -6.47 1.11 -14.29
C VAL A 236 -5.96 2.08 -13.23
N TRP A 237 -6.68 3.19 -13.02
CA TRP A 237 -6.21 4.28 -12.18
C TRP A 237 -5.87 3.83 -10.77
N TRP A 238 -6.75 3.02 -10.17
CA TRP A 238 -6.69 2.67 -8.76
C TRP A 238 -5.40 1.93 -8.44
N ALA A 239 -4.99 0.98 -9.29
CA ALA A 239 -3.75 0.24 -9.11
C ALA A 239 -2.52 1.09 -9.47
N ALA A 240 -2.53 1.78 -10.61
CA ALA A 240 -1.35 2.52 -11.05
C ALA A 240 -1.04 3.73 -10.14
N VAL A 241 -2.06 4.52 -9.82
CA VAL A 241 -1.94 5.76 -9.05
C VAL A 241 -1.54 5.46 -7.60
N ASP A 242 -2.17 4.49 -6.95
CA ASP A 242 -1.83 4.17 -5.56
C ASP A 242 -0.39 3.65 -5.42
N ASN A 243 0.05 2.78 -6.34
CA ASN A 243 1.44 2.29 -6.35
C ASN A 243 2.44 3.43 -6.61
N MET A 244 2.08 4.41 -7.47
CA MET A 244 2.90 5.59 -7.73
C MET A 244 2.99 6.52 -6.52
N ILE A 245 1.86 6.80 -5.86
CA ILE A 245 1.81 7.59 -4.62
C ILE A 245 2.65 6.91 -3.55
N PHE A 246 2.46 5.60 -3.37
CA PHE A 246 3.23 4.81 -2.42
C PHE A 246 4.73 4.94 -2.69
N ALA A 247 5.16 4.75 -3.94
CA ALA A 247 6.56 4.91 -4.34
C ALA A 247 7.11 6.33 -4.08
N GLY A 248 6.30 7.36 -4.35
CA GLY A 248 6.63 8.75 -4.04
C GLY A 248 6.85 9.00 -2.55
N ILE A 249 5.98 8.43 -1.71
CA ILE A 249 6.12 8.50 -0.24
C ILE A 249 7.40 7.79 0.20
N GLN A 250 7.66 6.58 -0.27
CA GLN A 250 8.89 5.85 0.07
C GLN A 250 10.14 6.64 -0.33
N THR A 251 10.12 7.23 -1.53
CA THR A 251 11.19 8.07 -2.06
C THR A 251 11.44 9.28 -1.16
N GLY A 252 10.39 10.02 -0.80
CA GLY A 252 10.53 11.17 0.08
C GLY A 252 11.04 10.78 1.48
N LEU A 253 10.59 9.65 2.01
CA LEU A 253 11.01 9.16 3.32
C LEU A 253 12.48 8.75 3.28
N TYR A 254 12.92 8.08 2.22
CA TYR A 254 14.32 7.72 1.98
C TYR A 254 15.24 8.96 1.94
N PHE A 255 14.84 10.01 1.22
CA PHE A 255 15.63 11.24 1.19
C PHE A 255 15.64 11.94 2.54
N LYS A 256 14.53 11.90 3.28
CA LYS A 256 14.44 12.50 4.60
C LYS A 256 15.32 11.78 5.63
N THR A 257 15.31 10.45 5.65
CA THR A 257 16.19 9.68 6.55
C THR A 257 17.66 9.90 6.20
N ARG A 258 18.00 9.91 4.91
CA ARG A 258 19.38 10.17 4.45
C ARG A 258 19.90 11.54 4.89
N ARG A 259 19.07 12.57 4.89
CA ARG A 259 19.44 13.92 5.36
C ARG A 259 19.66 13.98 6.88
N GLN A 260 18.96 13.15 7.65
CA GLN A 260 19.13 13.13 9.11
C GLN A 260 20.39 12.38 9.56
N GLU A 261 20.89 11.43 8.75
CA GLU A 261 22.13 10.70 9.02
C GLU A 261 23.39 11.45 8.59
N GLN A 262 23.27 12.49 7.76
CA GLN A 262 24.40 13.34 7.42
C GLN A 262 24.78 14.17 8.66
N PRO A 263 26.02 14.05 9.17
CA PRO A 263 26.49 14.92 10.24
C PRO A 263 26.42 16.37 9.75
N PRO A 264 26.13 17.35 10.63
CA PRO A 264 26.17 18.75 10.25
C PRO A 264 27.54 19.04 9.66
N VAL A 265 27.56 19.46 8.39
CA VAL A 265 28.76 19.94 7.72
C VAL A 265 29.12 21.25 8.40
N ASP A 266 30.19 21.19 9.21
CA ASP A 266 30.98 22.27 9.79
C ASP A 266 30.28 23.27 10.74
N GLY A 267 30.68 23.24 12.02
CA GLY A 267 31.09 24.48 12.71
C GLY A 267 30.33 24.99 13.94
N GLU A 268 29.09 24.59 14.24
CA GLU A 268 28.26 25.35 15.21
C GLU A 268 27.85 24.64 16.52
N THR A 269 28.45 23.50 16.87
CA THR A 269 28.20 22.84 18.17
C THR A 269 29.48 22.40 18.87
N GLN A 270 30.40 23.33 19.10
CA GLN A 270 31.31 23.20 20.23
C GLN A 270 30.55 23.62 21.51
N PRO A 271 30.55 22.80 22.58
CA PRO A 271 30.00 23.20 23.86
C PRO A 271 30.84 24.36 24.43
N LEU A 272 30.19 25.51 24.66
CA LEU A 272 30.74 26.74 25.27
C LEU A 272 31.06 26.58 26.77
N LEU A 273 31.62 25.45 27.20
CA LEU A 273 31.87 25.14 28.61
C LEU A 273 33.26 24.52 28.85
N ALA A 274 34.29 25.13 28.28
CA ALA A 274 35.67 24.81 28.64
C ALA A 274 36.54 26.07 28.67
N ASP A 275 36.09 27.13 29.35
CA ASP A 275 36.96 28.23 29.79
C ASP A 275 36.32 28.89 31.01
N GLY A 276 36.77 28.50 32.21
CA GLY A 276 36.25 29.10 33.44
C GLY A 276 36.55 28.39 34.75
N VAL A 277 37.58 27.53 34.83
CA VAL A 277 38.12 27.09 36.13
C VAL A 277 39.64 27.01 36.04
N SER A 278 40.29 28.17 36.08
CA SER A 278 41.65 28.25 36.63
C SER A 278 41.95 29.68 37.08
N GLY A 279 42.03 29.88 38.39
CA GLY A 279 42.73 31.04 38.96
C GLY A 279 41.98 31.80 40.04
N ARG A 280 42.10 31.32 41.29
CA ARG A 280 42.79 32.04 42.39
C ARG A 280 42.57 31.28 43.70
N GLU A 281 43.58 30.49 44.06
CA GLU A 281 44.03 30.40 45.44
C GLU A 281 44.99 31.58 45.69
N GLU A 282 45.02 32.00 46.95
CA GLU A 282 45.77 33.12 47.58
C GLU A 282 45.09 34.50 47.61
#